data_AF-A0A968L365-F1
#
_entry.id   AF-A0A968L365-F1
#
_cell.length_a   1.000
_cell.length_b   1.000
_cell.length_c   1.000
_cell.angle_alpha   90.00
_cell.angle_beta   90.00
_cell.angle_gamma   90.00
#
_symmetry.space_group_name_H-M   'P 1'
#
loop_
_entity.id
_entity.type
_entity.pdbx_description
1 polymer ?
#
loop_
_entity_poly.entity_id
_entity_poly.type
_entity_poly.pdbx_seq_one_letter_code
_entity_poly.pdbx_strand_id
1 'polypeptide(L)'
;MRIFTAVFAIASGLIVLLGYFFPNQLEPLRLFLVDWAVIIAGMAVLVGVANLAFVQMEKIRTRQKNGSYSALLVLSLIVTFGLGLVFGPQHQIMRLAMDAVIFPVEASLMAILAVTLIYASIRLFRRRADAMTVLFLIVAVLFLLAIMPTPFGPIPGDWIVLEFAGMFSRGGARGLLIGVALGTLLTGLRVLFGIDRPYGGN
;
A
#
# COMPACT_ATOMS: atom_id res chain seq x y z
N MET A 1 13.36 -29.39 18.83
CA MET A 1 12.95 -27.97 18.85
C MET A 1 12.23 -27.50 17.58
N ARG A 2 12.67 -27.87 16.36
CA ARG A 2 12.11 -27.37 15.09
C ARG A 2 10.64 -27.72 14.81
N ILE A 3 10.23 -28.94 15.13
CA ILE A 3 8.83 -29.39 14.98
C ILE A 3 7.96 -28.72 16.05
N PHE A 4 8.50 -28.53 17.25
CA PHE A 4 7.78 -27.88 18.35
C PHE A 4 7.39 -26.44 18.03
N THR A 5 8.26 -25.65 17.39
CA THR A 5 7.95 -24.27 17.01
C THR A 5 6.88 -24.20 15.92
N ALA A 6 6.94 -25.07 14.93
CA ALA A 6 5.92 -25.15 13.88
C ALA A 6 4.55 -25.60 14.45
N VAL A 7 4.54 -26.63 15.30
CA VAL A 7 3.33 -27.10 15.98
C VAL A 7 2.74 -25.99 16.86
N PHE A 8 3.59 -25.25 17.58
CA PHE A 8 3.13 -24.14 18.41
C PHE A 8 2.53 -23.01 17.59
N ALA A 9 3.11 -22.66 16.44
CA ALA A 9 2.58 -21.64 15.53
C ALA A 9 1.24 -22.06 14.90
N ILE A 10 1.10 -23.33 14.50
CA ILE A 10 -0.16 -23.86 13.96
C ILE A 10 -1.22 -23.91 15.06
N ALA A 11 -0.87 -24.39 16.26
CA ALA A 11 -1.78 -24.46 17.39
C ALA A 11 -2.27 -23.07 17.82
N SER A 12 -1.37 -22.08 17.94
CA SER A 12 -1.76 -20.71 18.32
C SER A 12 -2.68 -20.08 17.27
N GLY A 13 -2.39 -20.25 15.97
CA GLY A 13 -3.26 -19.76 14.91
C GLY A 13 -4.63 -20.46 14.86
N LEU A 14 -4.68 -21.78 15.09
CA LEU A 14 -5.94 -22.52 15.20
C LEU A 14 -6.76 -22.09 16.41
N ILE A 15 -6.12 -21.85 17.56
CA ILE A 15 -6.79 -21.36 18.78
C ILE A 15 -7.43 -19.98 18.52
N VAL A 16 -6.70 -19.07 17.86
CA VAL A 16 -7.24 -17.75 17.50
C VAL A 16 -8.44 -17.88 16.57
N LEU A 17 -8.37 -18.74 15.56
CA LEU A 17 -9.48 -19.01 14.63
C LEU A 17 -10.69 -19.62 15.35
N LEU A 18 -10.49 -20.65 16.17
CA LEU A 18 -11.56 -21.27 16.96
C LEU A 18 -12.17 -20.30 17.97
N GLY A 19 -11.38 -19.36 18.49
CA GLY A 19 -11.86 -18.29 19.35
C GLY A 19 -12.89 -17.36 18.70
N TYR A 20 -12.92 -17.27 17.37
CA TYR A 20 -14.00 -16.57 16.66
C TYR A 20 -15.31 -17.37 16.60
N PHE A 21 -15.24 -18.70 16.56
CA PHE A 21 -16.43 -19.57 16.51
C PHE A 21 -17.01 -19.87 17.90
N PHE A 22 -16.18 -19.88 18.96
CA PHE A 22 -16.60 -20.19 20.34
C PHE A 22 -16.25 -19.04 21.31
N PRO A 23 -16.93 -17.89 21.21
CA PRO A 23 -16.57 -16.68 21.98
C PRO A 23 -16.63 -16.92 23.50
N ASN A 24 -17.66 -17.61 24.00
CA ASN A 24 -17.89 -17.77 25.43
C ASN A 24 -16.80 -18.54 26.20
N GLN A 25 -15.96 -19.33 25.52
CA GLN A 25 -14.97 -20.21 26.14
C GLN A 25 -13.53 -19.82 25.81
N LEU A 26 -13.30 -19.29 24.60
CA LEU A 26 -11.96 -19.06 24.07
C LEU A 26 -11.61 -17.57 23.89
N GLU A 27 -12.54 -16.65 24.18
CA GLU A 27 -12.31 -15.22 24.04
C GLU A 27 -11.10 -14.71 24.86
N PRO A 28 -10.92 -15.05 26.15
CA PRO A 28 -9.78 -14.55 26.92
C PRO A 28 -8.44 -14.98 26.33
N LEU A 29 -8.35 -16.23 25.86
CA LEU A 29 -7.13 -16.78 25.25
C LEU A 29 -6.87 -16.18 23.87
N ARG A 30 -7.93 -15.97 23.07
CA ARG A 30 -7.85 -15.28 21.77
C ARG A 30 -7.34 -13.85 21.95
N LEU A 31 -7.93 -13.08 22.87
CA LEU A 31 -7.53 -11.69 23.13
C LEU A 31 -6.07 -11.62 23.58
N PHE A 32 -5.66 -12.49 24.51
CA PHE A 32 -4.27 -12.58 24.93
C PHE A 32 -3.32 -12.82 23.73
N LEU A 33 -3.59 -13.83 22.89
CA LEU A 33 -2.74 -14.13 21.73
C LEU A 33 -2.73 -12.98 20.70
N VAL A 34 -3.88 -12.35 20.46
CA VAL A 34 -3.99 -11.22 19.52
C VAL A 34 -3.25 -10.00 20.06
N ASP A 35 -3.35 -9.69 21.35
CA ASP A 35 -2.63 -8.56 21.96
C ASP A 35 -1.10 -8.74 21.83
N TRP A 36 -0.58 -9.93 22.11
CA TRP A 36 0.82 -10.25 21.87
C TRP A 36 1.20 -10.10 20.40
N ALA A 37 0.35 -10.57 19.48
CA ALA A 37 0.59 -10.41 18.05
C ALA A 37 0.62 -8.93 17.64
N VAL A 38 -0.27 -8.10 18.16
CA VAL A 38 -0.32 -6.65 17.91
C VAL A 38 0.94 -5.95 18.44
N ILE A 39 1.41 -6.31 19.63
CA ILE A 39 2.64 -5.76 20.22
C ILE A 39 3.85 -6.12 19.34
N ILE A 40 3.98 -7.39 18.95
CA ILE A 40 5.08 -7.86 18.10
C ILE A 40 5.01 -7.20 16.71
N ALA A 41 3.82 -7.07 16.13
CA ALA A 41 3.62 -6.40 14.85
C ALA A 41 4.01 -4.91 14.93
N GLY A 42 3.65 -4.22 16.00
CA GLY A 42 4.07 -2.84 16.26
C GLY A 42 5.59 -2.70 16.32
N MET A 43 6.27 -3.59 17.05
CA MET A 43 7.73 -3.63 17.10
C MET A 43 8.35 -3.94 15.73
N ALA A 44 7.76 -4.85 14.96
CA ALA A 44 8.23 -5.19 13.61
C ALA A 44 8.13 -3.97 12.65
N VAL A 45 7.06 -3.17 12.76
CA VAL A 45 6.93 -1.93 12.00
C VAL A 45 8.05 -0.95 12.37
N LEU A 46 8.35 -0.77 13.66
CA LEU A 46 9.46 0.09 14.10
C LEU A 46 10.80 -0.38 13.55
N VAL A 47 11.07 -1.69 13.60
CA VAL A 47 12.29 -2.27 13.01
C VAL A 47 12.33 -2.03 11.50
N GLY A 48 11.21 -2.17 10.80
CA GLY A 48 11.10 -1.89 9.37
C GLY A 48 11.42 -0.42 9.02
N VAL A 49 10.87 0.52 9.80
CA VAL A 49 11.16 1.95 9.65
C VAL A 49 12.63 2.26 9.98
N ALA A 50 13.17 1.67 11.04
CA ALA A 50 14.59 1.84 11.39
C ALA A 50 15.50 1.31 10.29
N ASN A 51 15.20 0.12 9.73
CA ASN A 51 15.95 -0.44 8.61
C ASN A 51 15.90 0.46 7.38
N LEU A 52 14.73 1.00 7.03
CA LEU A 52 14.60 1.98 5.96
C LEU A 52 15.50 3.20 6.22
N ALA A 53 15.45 3.76 7.43
CA ALA A 53 16.29 4.90 7.79
C ALA A 53 17.79 4.58 7.69
N PHE A 54 18.22 3.42 8.19
CA PHE A 54 19.61 2.98 8.10
C PHE A 54 20.10 2.83 6.66
N VAL A 55 19.32 2.16 5.80
CA VAL A 55 19.67 1.97 4.38
C VAL A 55 19.79 3.33 3.67
N GLN A 56 18.87 4.26 3.94
CA GLN A 56 18.92 5.59 3.32
C GLN A 56 20.07 6.45 3.88
N MET A 57 20.36 6.36 5.18
CA MET A 57 21.51 7.04 5.80
C MET A 57 22.84 6.51 5.26
N GLU A 58 22.96 5.19 5.05
CA GLU A 58 24.15 4.59 4.45
C GLU A 58 24.35 5.08 3.01
N LYS A 59 23.27 5.21 2.24
CA LYS A 59 23.29 5.74 0.88
C LYS A 59 23.75 7.21 0.82
N ILE A 60 23.38 8.01 1.82
CA ILE A 60 23.86 9.39 1.99
C ILE A 60 25.36 9.39 2.35
N ARG A 61 25.76 8.56 3.32
CA ARG A 61 27.14 8.48 3.81
C ARG A 61 28.12 8.03 2.73
N THR A 62 27.71 7.07 1.90
CA THR A 62 28.52 6.51 0.80
C THR A 62 28.48 7.38 -0.47
N ARG A 63 27.84 8.57 -0.43
CA ARG A 63 27.69 9.51 -1.56
C ARG A 63 27.25 8.83 -2.87
N GLN A 64 26.36 7.85 -2.77
CA GLN A 64 25.84 7.19 -3.96
C GLN A 64 25.03 8.15 -4.83
N LYS A 65 24.96 7.84 -6.13
CA LYS A 65 24.11 8.58 -7.09
C LYS A 65 22.68 8.64 -6.52
N ASN A 66 22.09 9.84 -6.48
CA ASN A 66 20.79 10.17 -5.86
C ASN A 66 20.76 10.26 -4.31
N GLY A 67 21.91 10.49 -3.65
CA GLY A 67 21.96 10.71 -2.19
C GLY A 67 21.12 11.89 -1.67
N SER A 68 20.92 12.94 -2.48
CA SER A 68 20.06 14.08 -2.14
C SER A 68 18.59 13.70 -1.92
N TYR A 69 18.03 12.84 -2.76
CA TYR A 69 16.67 12.32 -2.60
C TYR A 69 16.54 11.44 -1.35
N SER A 70 17.61 10.72 -1.00
CA SER A 70 17.64 9.89 0.20
C SER A 70 17.61 10.77 1.46
N ALA A 71 18.30 11.92 1.44
CA ALA A 71 18.24 12.90 2.53
C ALA A 71 16.85 13.52 2.70
N LEU A 72 16.18 13.86 1.58
CA LEU A 72 14.81 14.36 1.62
C LEU A 72 13.83 13.33 2.22
N LEU A 73 14.00 12.06 1.88
CA LEU A 73 13.18 10.97 2.44
C LEU A 73 13.41 10.81 3.95
N VAL A 74 14.66 10.81 4.40
CA VAL A 74 14.96 10.72 5.85
C VAL A 74 14.40 11.93 6.60
N LEU A 75 14.52 13.13 6.03
CA LEU A 75 13.95 14.34 6.63
C LEU A 75 12.43 14.26 6.73
N SER A 76 11.73 13.87 5.64
CA SER A 76 10.27 13.74 5.65
C SER A 76 9.81 12.68 6.64
N LEU A 77 10.53 11.54 6.73
CA LEU A 77 10.26 10.51 7.73
C LEU A 77 10.34 11.06 9.16
N ILE A 78 11.39 11.81 9.49
CA ILE A 78 11.56 12.39 10.84
C ILE A 78 10.45 13.40 11.15
N VAL A 79 10.14 14.30 10.21
CA VAL A 79 9.10 15.31 10.39
C VAL A 79 7.75 14.64 10.58
N THR A 80 7.37 13.71 9.72
CA THR A 80 6.09 13.01 9.79
C THR A 80 5.99 12.16 11.06
N PHE A 81 7.05 11.43 11.43
CA PHE A 81 7.06 10.65 12.66
C PHE A 81 6.93 11.55 13.91
N GLY A 82 7.68 12.65 13.95
CA GLY A 82 7.63 13.63 15.05
C GLY A 82 6.26 14.28 15.19
N LEU A 83 5.65 14.71 14.08
CA LEU A 83 4.28 15.25 14.08
C LEU A 83 3.27 14.22 14.60
N GLY A 84 3.47 12.94 14.29
CA GLY A 84 2.60 11.85 14.72
C GLY A 84 2.66 11.59 16.21
N LEU A 85 3.86 11.65 16.79
CA LEU A 85 4.05 11.48 18.22
C LEU A 85 3.49 12.65 19.04
N VAL A 86 3.62 13.88 18.54
CA VAL A 86 3.21 15.09 19.28
C VAL A 86 1.70 15.36 19.16
N PHE A 87 1.15 15.34 17.94
CA PHE A 87 -0.24 15.75 17.70
C PHE A 87 -1.20 14.57 17.56
N GLY A 88 -0.69 13.37 17.34
CA GLY A 88 -1.48 12.17 17.06
C GLY A 88 -1.91 12.04 15.59
N PRO A 89 -2.33 10.83 15.16
CA PRO A 89 -2.61 10.54 13.74
C PRO A 89 -3.83 11.27 13.18
N GLN A 90 -4.76 11.68 14.03
CA GLN A 90 -6.06 12.24 13.64
C GLN A 90 -6.07 13.76 13.56
N HIS A 91 -4.96 14.41 13.96
CA HIS A 91 -4.86 15.86 13.99
C HIS A 91 -4.78 16.46 12.58
N GLN A 92 -5.33 17.67 12.40
CA GLN A 92 -5.37 18.34 11.10
C GLN A 92 -3.97 18.55 10.49
N ILE A 93 -2.99 18.91 11.31
CA ILE A 93 -1.60 19.10 10.85
C ILE A 93 -1.01 17.80 10.29
N MET A 94 -1.31 16.66 10.91
CA MET A 94 -0.88 15.35 10.41
C MET A 94 -1.54 15.02 9.07
N ARG A 95 -2.86 15.27 8.96
CA ARG A 95 -3.59 15.07 7.69
C ARG A 95 -3.00 15.91 6.56
N LEU A 96 -2.72 17.19 6.83
CA LEU A 96 -2.08 18.08 5.85
C LEU A 96 -0.69 17.58 5.42
N ALA A 97 0.12 17.09 6.37
CA ALA A 97 1.43 16.52 6.06
C ALA A 97 1.31 15.25 5.19
N MET A 98 0.31 14.41 5.44
CA MET A 98 0.01 13.23 4.62
C MET A 98 -0.45 13.60 3.22
N ASP A 99 -1.41 14.52 3.10
CA ASP A 99 -1.96 14.97 1.82
C ASP A 99 -0.90 15.62 0.94
N ALA A 100 0.03 16.37 1.55
CA ALA A 100 1.17 16.97 0.85
C ALA A 100 2.13 15.94 0.21
N VAL A 101 2.12 14.68 0.66
CA VAL A 101 2.91 13.59 0.08
C VAL A 101 2.06 12.72 -0.85
N ILE A 102 0.82 12.40 -0.45
CA ILE A 102 -0.05 11.48 -1.19
C ILE A 102 -0.52 12.11 -2.51
N PHE A 103 -0.99 13.36 -2.50
CA PHE A 103 -1.53 13.98 -3.71
C PHE A 103 -0.50 14.14 -4.84
N PRO A 104 0.75 14.60 -4.59
CA PRO A 104 1.74 14.68 -5.67
C PRO A 104 2.16 13.31 -6.22
N VAL A 105 2.23 12.28 -5.37
CA VAL A 105 2.54 10.90 -5.79
C VAL A 105 1.42 10.36 -6.66
N GLU A 106 0.16 10.55 -6.24
CA GLU A 106 -1.02 10.21 -7.02
C GLU A 106 -1.01 10.89 -8.39
N ALA A 107 -0.80 12.21 -8.43
CA ALA A 107 -0.74 12.97 -9.68
C ALA A 107 0.40 12.46 -10.60
N SER A 108 1.55 12.12 -10.04
CA SER A 108 2.69 11.58 -10.79
C SER A 108 2.37 10.21 -11.40
N LEU A 109 1.70 9.32 -10.67
CA LEU A 109 1.27 8.02 -11.18
C LEU A 109 0.20 8.17 -12.26
N MET A 110 -0.77 9.07 -12.08
CA MET A 110 -1.75 9.39 -13.12
C MET A 110 -1.10 9.95 -14.38
N ALA A 111 -0.09 10.81 -14.25
CA ALA A 111 0.65 11.34 -15.39
C ALA A 111 1.38 10.22 -16.17
N ILE A 112 2.02 9.28 -15.47
CA ILE A 112 2.66 8.11 -16.10
C ILE A 112 1.61 7.25 -16.81
N LEU A 113 0.45 7.02 -16.20
CA LEU A 113 -0.66 6.29 -16.82
C LEU A 113 -1.17 6.99 -18.08
N ALA A 114 -1.36 8.31 -18.04
CA ALA A 114 -1.79 9.08 -19.20
C ALA A 114 -0.80 8.96 -20.37
N VAL A 115 0.50 9.16 -20.10
CA VAL A 115 1.55 9.05 -21.12
C VAL A 115 1.62 7.64 -21.71
N THR A 116 1.54 6.61 -20.87
CA THR A 116 1.58 5.21 -21.33
C THR A 116 0.33 4.82 -22.12
N LEU A 117 -0.85 5.31 -21.74
CA LEU A 117 -2.09 5.12 -22.51
C LEU A 117 -2.03 5.79 -23.89
N ILE A 118 -1.50 7.02 -23.96
CA ILE A 118 -1.29 7.71 -25.25
C ILE A 118 -0.35 6.89 -26.13
N TYR A 119 0.80 6.46 -25.59
CA TYR A 119 1.75 5.64 -26.34
C TYR A 119 1.15 4.31 -26.80
N ALA A 120 0.42 3.62 -25.93
CA ALA A 120 -0.27 2.37 -26.25
C ALA A 120 -1.32 2.57 -27.35
N SER A 121 -2.09 3.67 -27.29
CA SER A 121 -3.10 4.03 -28.29
C SER A 121 -2.47 4.24 -29.67
N ILE A 122 -1.38 5.03 -29.75
CA ILE A 122 -0.65 5.26 -31.00
C ILE A 122 -0.02 3.96 -31.53
N ARG A 123 0.48 3.09 -30.65
CA ARG A 123 1.06 1.79 -31.02
C ARG A 123 0.00 0.84 -31.58
N LEU A 124 -1.18 0.79 -30.96
CA LEU A 124 -2.28 -0.07 -31.38
C LEU A 124 -2.88 0.39 -32.72
N PHE A 125 -3.04 1.70 -32.93
CA PHE A 125 -3.52 2.26 -34.21
C PHE A 125 -2.65 1.84 -35.41
N ARG A 126 -1.35 1.62 -35.19
CA ARG A 126 -0.39 1.24 -36.24
C ARG A 126 -0.40 -0.25 -36.62
N ARG A 127 -1.03 -1.15 -35.84
CA ARG A 127 -0.93 -2.62 -36.03
C ARG A 127 -2.14 -3.28 -36.71
N ARG A 128 -3.11 -2.48 -37.21
CA ARG A 128 -4.47 -2.82 -37.71
C ARG A 128 -5.54 -2.62 -36.64
N ALA A 129 -6.62 -1.92 -37.00
CA ALA A 129 -7.73 -1.63 -36.11
C ALA A 129 -8.66 -2.84 -36.00
N ASP A 130 -8.58 -3.55 -34.88
CA ASP A 130 -9.51 -4.61 -34.50
C ASP A 130 -10.59 -4.07 -33.54
N ALA A 131 -11.67 -4.80 -33.32
CA ALA A 131 -12.74 -4.42 -32.39
C ALA A 131 -12.20 -4.12 -30.98
N MET A 132 -11.22 -4.92 -30.51
CA MET A 132 -10.53 -4.65 -29.24
C MET A 132 -9.72 -3.35 -29.25
N THR A 133 -9.10 -3.00 -30.38
CA THR A 133 -8.37 -1.73 -30.51
C THR A 133 -9.31 -0.53 -30.44
N VAL A 134 -10.48 -0.62 -31.08
CA VAL A 134 -11.51 0.43 -31.03
C VAL A 134 -12.04 0.60 -29.62
N LEU A 135 -12.39 -0.50 -28.95
CA LEU A 135 -12.87 -0.46 -27.55
C LEU A 135 -11.81 0.14 -26.62
N PHE A 136 -10.56 -0.31 -26.73
CA PHE A 136 -9.46 0.24 -25.95
C PHE A 136 -9.28 1.75 -26.19
N LEU A 137 -9.35 2.18 -27.44
CA LEU A 137 -9.22 3.60 -27.79
C LEU A 137 -10.34 4.43 -27.16
N ILE A 138 -11.59 3.98 -27.23
CA ILE A 138 -12.73 4.66 -26.61
C ILE A 138 -12.48 4.82 -25.10
N VAL A 139 -12.09 3.75 -24.42
CA VAL A 139 -11.81 3.78 -22.98
C VAL A 139 -10.62 4.70 -22.67
N ALA A 140 -9.55 4.62 -23.45
CA ALA A 140 -8.36 5.47 -23.27
C ALA A 140 -8.69 6.96 -23.48
N VAL A 141 -9.49 7.30 -24.48
CA VAL A 141 -9.93 8.68 -24.73
C VAL A 141 -10.83 9.17 -23.61
N LEU A 142 -11.82 8.39 -23.17
CA LEU A 142 -12.67 8.75 -22.04
C LEU A 142 -11.85 8.98 -20.77
N PHE A 143 -10.84 8.13 -20.52
CA PHE A 143 -9.96 8.26 -19.37
C PHE A 143 -9.07 9.51 -19.46
N LEU A 144 -8.50 9.81 -20.63
CA LEU A 144 -7.70 11.02 -20.84
C LEU A 144 -8.54 12.30 -20.70
N LEU A 145 -9.77 12.29 -21.23
CA LEU A 145 -10.72 13.38 -21.01
C LEU A 145 -11.06 13.52 -19.52
N ALA A 146 -11.15 12.41 -18.79
CA ALA A 146 -11.46 12.46 -17.36
C ALA A 146 -10.32 13.04 -16.49
N ILE A 147 -9.08 13.02 -16.98
CA ILE A 147 -7.91 13.54 -16.23
C ILE A 147 -7.53 14.95 -16.70
N MET A 148 -8.08 15.42 -17.82
CA MET A 148 -7.77 16.74 -18.36
C MET A 148 -8.27 17.85 -17.43
N PRO A 149 -7.40 18.74 -16.92
CA PRO A 149 -7.84 19.94 -16.22
C PRO A 149 -8.58 20.86 -17.21
N THR A 150 -9.83 21.23 -16.92
CA THR A 150 -10.65 22.03 -17.85
C THR A 150 -10.07 23.43 -18.04
N PRO A 151 -9.68 23.83 -19.27
CA PRO A 151 -8.99 25.10 -19.50
C PRO A 151 -9.90 26.34 -19.46
N PHE A 152 -11.22 26.18 -19.49
CA PHE A 152 -12.20 27.28 -19.64
C PHE A 152 -13.14 27.44 -18.44
N GLY A 153 -12.60 27.33 -17.22
CA GLY A 153 -13.37 27.41 -15.98
C GLY A 153 -14.22 26.16 -15.72
N PRO A 154 -14.82 26.04 -14.52
CA PRO A 154 -15.59 24.86 -14.14
C PRO A 154 -16.82 24.72 -15.03
N ILE A 155 -16.73 23.79 -15.97
CA ILE A 155 -17.84 23.35 -16.81
C ILE A 155 -18.82 22.59 -15.89
N PRO A 156 -20.14 22.75 -16.00
CA PRO A 156 -21.08 21.94 -15.21
C PRO A 156 -20.86 20.44 -15.51
N GLY A 157 -20.24 19.73 -14.56
CA GLY A 157 -19.83 18.32 -14.68
C GLY A 157 -18.38 18.03 -14.26
N ASP A 158 -17.55 19.06 -14.07
CA ASP A 158 -16.11 18.91 -13.74
C ASP A 158 -15.88 18.18 -12.40
N TRP A 159 -16.77 18.37 -11.43
CA TRP A 159 -16.76 17.65 -10.14
C TRP A 159 -16.95 16.14 -10.31
N ILE A 160 -17.80 15.69 -11.24
CA ILE A 160 -17.99 14.26 -11.53
C ILE A 160 -16.70 13.69 -12.13
N VAL A 161 -16.11 14.42 -13.06
CA VAL A 161 -14.91 14.00 -13.77
C VAL A 161 -13.71 13.88 -12.83
N LEU A 162 -13.47 14.89 -12.00
CA LEU A 162 -12.43 14.89 -10.96
C LEU A 162 -12.66 13.81 -9.89
N GLU A 163 -13.90 13.60 -9.45
CA GLU A 163 -14.22 12.52 -8.51
C GLU A 163 -14.01 11.13 -9.12
N PHE A 164 -14.42 10.92 -10.37
CA PHE A 164 -14.21 9.66 -11.09
C PHE A 164 -12.72 9.37 -11.32
N ALA A 165 -11.93 10.36 -11.74
CA ALA A 165 -10.49 10.19 -11.92
C ALA A 165 -9.78 9.92 -10.58
N GLY A 166 -10.08 10.71 -9.54
CA GLY A 166 -9.58 10.49 -8.18
C GLY A 166 -10.06 9.18 -7.56
N MET A 167 -11.16 8.60 -8.04
CA MET A 167 -11.64 7.27 -7.62
C MET A 167 -10.70 6.16 -8.11
N PHE A 168 -10.08 6.28 -9.29
CA PHE A 168 -9.15 5.25 -9.78
C PHE A 168 -7.87 5.16 -8.97
N SER A 169 -7.28 6.30 -8.59
CA SER A 169 -6.06 6.28 -7.76
C SER A 169 -6.38 5.85 -6.33
N ARG A 170 -7.42 6.41 -5.70
CA ARG A 170 -7.87 5.97 -4.36
C ARG A 170 -8.31 4.50 -4.38
N GLY A 171 -8.93 4.07 -5.47
CA GLY A 171 -9.30 2.68 -5.75
C GLY A 171 -8.08 1.78 -5.92
N GLY A 172 -7.03 2.24 -6.62
CA GLY A 172 -5.75 1.55 -6.76
C GLY A 172 -5.02 1.40 -5.42
N ALA A 173 -4.97 2.46 -4.62
CA ALA A 173 -4.41 2.42 -3.27
C ALA A 173 -5.16 1.43 -2.37
N ARG A 174 -6.51 1.44 -2.40
CA ARG A 174 -7.33 0.45 -1.69
C ARG A 174 -7.16 -0.97 -2.22
N GLY A 175 -7.06 -1.12 -3.54
CA GLY A 175 -6.78 -2.40 -4.20
C GLY A 175 -5.44 -2.98 -3.77
N LEU A 176 -4.40 -2.14 -3.65
CA LEU A 176 -3.11 -2.52 -3.10
C LEU A 176 -3.23 -2.96 -1.64
N LEU A 177 -3.96 -2.21 -0.80
CA LEU A 177 -4.18 -2.59 0.60
C LEU A 177 -4.91 -3.94 0.73
N ILE A 178 -5.94 -4.16 -0.09
CA ILE A 178 -6.65 -5.44 -0.15
C ILE A 178 -5.69 -6.55 -0.62
N GLY A 179 -4.89 -6.29 -1.65
CA GLY A 179 -3.89 -7.23 -2.15
C GLY A 179 -2.85 -7.61 -1.09
N VAL A 180 -2.34 -6.63 -0.33
CA VAL A 180 -1.43 -6.88 0.80
C VAL A 180 -2.14 -7.69 1.89
N ALA A 181 -3.38 -7.35 2.25
CA ALA A 181 -4.15 -8.07 3.26
C ALA A 181 -4.43 -9.53 2.83
N LEU A 182 -4.81 -9.75 1.58
CA LEU A 182 -5.00 -11.11 1.04
C LEU A 182 -3.67 -11.87 0.98
N GLY A 183 -2.59 -11.20 0.63
CA GLY A 183 -1.24 -11.77 0.63
C GLY A 183 -0.80 -12.23 2.03
N THR A 184 -1.01 -11.39 3.06
CA THR A 184 -0.68 -11.73 4.45
C THR A 184 -1.59 -12.82 5.02
N LEU A 185 -2.87 -12.85 4.63
CA LEU A 185 -3.77 -13.95 4.97
C LEU A 185 -3.32 -15.25 4.32
N LEU A 186 -2.91 -15.22 3.04
CA LEU A 186 -2.43 -16.40 2.32
C LEU A 186 -1.16 -16.96 2.98
N THR A 187 -0.20 -16.11 3.34
CA THR A 187 1.02 -16.56 4.04
C THR A 187 0.68 -17.15 5.42
N GLY A 188 -0.22 -16.52 6.18
CA GLY A 188 -0.72 -17.07 7.44
C GLY A 188 -1.39 -18.44 7.26
N LEU A 189 -2.23 -18.59 6.23
CA LEU A 189 -2.93 -19.83 5.92
C LEU A 189 -1.97 -20.96 5.49
N ARG A 190 -0.94 -20.65 4.70
CA ARG A 190 0.09 -21.63 4.34
C ARG A 190 0.87 -22.13 5.55
N VAL A 191 1.15 -21.24 6.52
CA VAL A 191 1.77 -21.63 7.79
C VAL A 191 0.82 -22.52 8.61
N LEU A 192 -0.47 -22.17 8.68
CA LEU A 192 -1.49 -22.95 9.39
C LEU A 192 -1.65 -24.37 8.83
N PHE A 193 -1.66 -24.52 7.50
CA PHE A 193 -1.70 -25.83 6.86
C PHE A 193 -0.34 -26.57 6.88
N GLY A 194 0.69 -25.97 7.47
CA GLY A 194 2.02 -26.56 7.58
C GLY A 194 2.79 -26.69 6.26
N ILE A 195 2.33 -25.99 5.21
CA ILE A 195 2.97 -25.92 3.89
C ILE A 195 4.26 -25.10 4.00
N ASP A 196 4.18 -23.93 4.62
CA ASP A 196 5.33 -23.06 4.87
C ASP A 196 5.79 -23.21 6.33
N ARG A 197 7.08 -23.51 6.53
CA ARG A 197 7.71 -23.64 7.86
C ARG A 197 8.77 -22.53 8.04
N PRO A 198 8.38 -21.29 8.36
CA PRO A 198 9.30 -20.16 8.42
C PRO A 198 10.42 -20.31 9.46
N TYR A 199 10.20 -21.15 10.48
CA TYR A 199 11.16 -21.42 11.55
C TYR A 199 12.04 -22.65 11.27
N GLY A 200 11.87 -23.31 10.13
CA GLY A 200 12.70 -24.42 9.67
C GLY A 200 13.72 -23.94 8.65
N GLY A 201 14.82 -23.35 9.10
CA GLY A 201 16.01 -23.27 8.25
C GLY A 201 16.51 -24.69 7.98
N ASN A 202 16.74 -25.02 6.70
CA ASN A 202 17.23 -26.28 6.13
C ASN A 202 17.52 -27.42 7.13
#